data_AF-A0A2T7A759-F1
#
_entry.id   AF-A0A2T7A759-F1
#
_cell.length_a   1.000
_cell.length_b   1.000
_cell.length_c   1.000
_cell.angle_alpha   90.00
_cell.angle_beta   90.00
_cell.angle_gamma   90.00
#
_symmetry.space_group_name_H-M   'P 1'
#
loop_
_entity.id
_entity.type
_entity.pdbx_description
1 polymer ?
#
loop_
_entity_poly.entity_id
_entity_poly.type
_entity_poly.pdbx_seq_one_letter_code
_entity_poly.pdbx_strand_id
1 'polypeptide(L)'
;MLLAHAKVYALAGYRAIEGLSKLALDRLLRTLWVFQTTLHFPQKTGCIVELVSYVYENTYSRFGKQEEEPMRRAVTRFIALELTKLNSKGDISELIGTYGDFARDLLSDLTRKIEVGGGIQHKYLAGIEIHTGVTQPSNCIQEYLWGSSNINSRTGA
;
A
#
# COMPACT_ATOMS: atom_id res chain seq x y z
N MET A 1 -12.03 -12.07 2.16
CA MET A 1 -12.05 -10.75 2.85
C MET A 1 -11.21 -9.71 2.09
N LEU A 2 -9.89 -9.89 1.93
CA LEU A 2 -9.01 -8.97 1.20
C LEU A 2 -9.53 -8.61 -0.22
N LEU A 3 -9.86 -9.63 -1.01
CA LEU A 3 -10.36 -9.46 -2.37
C LEU A 3 -11.66 -8.64 -2.45
N ALA A 4 -12.52 -8.69 -1.43
CA ALA A 4 -13.77 -7.92 -1.42
C ALA A 4 -13.48 -6.41 -1.33
N HIS A 5 -12.51 -6.01 -0.50
CA HIS A 5 -12.09 -4.61 -0.40
C HIS A 5 -11.46 -4.12 -1.71
N ALA A 6 -10.65 -4.94 -2.37
CA ALA A 6 -10.08 -4.61 -3.67
C ALA A 6 -11.16 -4.46 -4.76
N LYS A 7 -12.16 -5.35 -4.80
CA LYS A 7 -13.31 -5.25 -5.73
C LYS A 7 -14.12 -3.98 -5.52
N VAL A 8 -14.42 -3.64 -4.26
CA VAL A 8 -15.13 -2.39 -3.93
C VAL A 8 -14.29 -1.18 -4.33
N TYR A 9 -12.98 -1.21 -4.11
CA TYR A 9 -12.07 -0.14 -4.52
C TYR A 9 -12.06 0.05 -6.04
N ALA A 10 -11.89 -1.04 -6.81
CA ALA A 10 -11.89 -0.98 -8.27
C ALA A 10 -13.23 -0.45 -8.81
N LEU A 11 -14.35 -0.90 -8.24
CA LEU A 11 -15.68 -0.42 -8.60
C LEU A 11 -15.87 1.07 -8.27
N ALA A 12 -15.43 1.50 -7.09
CA ALA A 12 -15.50 2.90 -6.65
C ALA A 12 -14.63 3.79 -7.54
N GLY A 13 -13.42 3.33 -7.87
CA GLY A 13 -12.55 3.96 -8.86
C GLY A 13 -13.24 4.05 -10.21
N TYR A 14 -13.92 2.98 -10.65
CA TYR A 14 -14.65 2.96 -11.92
C TYR A 14 -15.74 4.04 -11.98
N ARG A 15 -16.51 4.15 -10.89
CA ARG A 15 -17.63 5.08 -10.72
C ARG A 15 -17.23 6.48 -10.24
N ALA A 16 -15.93 6.76 -10.08
CA ALA A 16 -15.40 8.01 -9.56
C ALA A 16 -15.96 8.41 -8.17
N ILE A 17 -16.24 7.41 -7.31
CA ILE A 17 -16.72 7.62 -5.94
C ILE A 17 -15.52 7.63 -4.99
N GLU A 18 -14.83 8.76 -4.91
CA GLU A 18 -13.54 8.88 -4.19
C GLU A 18 -13.63 8.47 -2.71
N GLY A 19 -14.70 8.88 -2.01
CA GLY A 19 -14.90 8.52 -0.61
C GLY A 19 -14.99 7.02 -0.38
N LEU A 20 -15.60 6.29 -1.32
CA LEU A 20 -15.72 4.83 -1.25
C LEU A 20 -14.38 4.16 -1.58
N SER A 21 -13.61 4.68 -2.53
CA SER A 21 -12.25 4.21 -2.79
C SER A 21 -11.35 4.37 -1.56
N LYS A 22 -11.38 5.54 -0.91
CA LYS A 22 -10.61 5.79 0.32
C LYS A 22 -11.01 4.83 1.44
N LEU A 23 -12.32 4.64 1.65
CA LEU A 23 -12.83 3.71 2.66
C LEU A 23 -12.40 2.26 2.38
N ALA A 24 -12.52 1.80 1.13
CA ALA A 24 -12.14 0.46 0.75
C ALA A 24 -10.63 0.21 0.94
N LEU A 25 -9.80 1.21 0.63
CA LEU A 25 -8.35 1.16 0.87
C LEU A 25 -8.02 1.09 2.37
N ASP A 26 -8.61 1.95 3.20
CA ASP A 26 -8.42 1.89 4.66
C ASP A 26 -8.82 0.52 5.23
N ARG A 27 -9.95 -0.03 4.77
CA ARG A 27 -10.40 -1.36 5.19
C ARG A 27 -9.46 -2.48 4.74
N LEU A 28 -8.88 -2.39 3.53
CA LEU A 28 -7.86 -3.33 3.11
C LEU A 28 -6.63 -3.25 4.02
N LEU A 29 -6.10 -2.05 4.28
CA LEU A 29 -4.92 -1.86 5.12
C LEU A 29 -5.10 -2.44 6.53
N ARG A 30 -6.25 -2.18 7.17
CA ARG A 30 -6.60 -2.78 8.47
C ARG A 30 -6.66 -4.31 8.39
N THR A 31 -7.23 -4.84 7.32
CA THR A 31 -7.32 -6.28 7.11
C THR A 31 -5.93 -6.91 6.92
N LEU A 32 -5.06 -6.29 6.12
CA LEU A 32 -3.66 -6.73 5.94
C LEU A 32 -2.88 -6.69 7.26
N TRP A 33 -3.12 -5.69 8.12
CA TRP A 33 -2.50 -5.63 9.44
C TRP A 33 -2.93 -6.79 10.35
N VAL A 34 -4.24 -7.07 10.44
CA VAL A 34 -4.76 -8.24 11.18
C VAL A 34 -4.23 -9.55 10.58
N PHE A 35 -4.06 -9.57 9.26
CA PHE A 35 -3.52 -10.71 8.54
C PHE A 35 -2.04 -10.96 8.87
N GLN A 36 -1.26 -9.90 9.12
CA GLN A 36 0.12 -10.00 9.56
C GLN A 36 0.27 -10.59 10.97
N THR A 37 -0.64 -10.24 11.88
CA THR A 37 -0.55 -10.59 13.31
C THR A 37 -1.07 -11.98 13.65
N THR A 38 -1.80 -12.62 12.75
CA THR A 38 -2.42 -13.95 12.99
C THR A 38 -1.48 -15.10 12.61
N LEU A 39 -1.44 -16.17 13.40
CA LEU A 39 -0.38 -17.21 13.36
C LEU A 39 -0.40 -18.19 12.16
N HIS A 40 -1.50 -18.28 11.41
CA HIS A 40 -1.68 -19.33 10.38
C HIS A 40 -1.34 -18.86 8.96
N PHE A 41 -0.10 -19.06 8.51
CA PHE A 41 0.42 -18.59 7.20
C PHE A 41 0.15 -19.44 5.94
N PRO A 42 -0.04 -20.77 5.97
CA PRO A 42 -0.10 -21.54 4.71
C PRO A 42 -1.32 -21.27 3.84
N GLN A 43 -2.48 -20.98 4.45
CA GLN A 43 -3.73 -20.64 3.73
C GLN A 43 -3.75 -19.16 3.29
N LYS A 44 -2.79 -18.37 3.76
CA LYS A 44 -2.75 -16.93 3.56
C LYS A 44 -2.11 -16.53 2.24
N THR A 45 -1.13 -17.28 1.76
CA THR A 45 -0.46 -16.97 0.50
C THR A 45 -1.44 -16.96 -0.67
N GLY A 46 -2.35 -17.94 -0.77
CA GLY A 46 -3.37 -17.95 -1.82
C GLY A 46 -4.27 -16.70 -1.82
N CYS A 47 -4.68 -16.22 -0.65
CA CYS A 47 -5.45 -14.96 -0.54
C CYS A 47 -4.67 -13.74 -1.04
N ILE A 48 -3.35 -13.71 -0.81
CA ILE A 48 -2.48 -12.62 -1.26
C ILE A 48 -2.23 -12.72 -2.77
N VAL A 49 -2.06 -13.93 -3.30
CA VAL A 49 -1.90 -14.16 -4.73
C VAL A 49 -3.13 -13.67 -5.49
N GLU A 50 -4.32 -14.09 -5.08
CA GLU A 50 -5.57 -13.61 -5.66
C GLU A 50 -5.72 -12.08 -5.56
N LEU A 51 -5.29 -11.49 -4.44
CA LEU A 51 -5.32 -10.04 -4.26
C LEU A 51 -4.39 -9.32 -5.24
N VAL A 52 -3.15 -9.79 -5.41
CA VAL A 52 -2.18 -9.19 -6.35
C VAL A 52 -2.72 -9.27 -7.77
N SER A 53 -3.09 -10.47 -8.24
CA SER A 53 -3.65 -10.67 -9.58
C SER A 53 -4.81 -9.71 -9.83
N TYR A 54 -5.77 -9.65 -8.90
CA TYR A 54 -6.93 -8.78 -9.07
C TYR A 54 -6.55 -7.31 -9.12
N VAL A 55 -5.70 -6.82 -8.21
CA VAL A 55 -5.32 -5.40 -8.15
C VAL A 55 -4.58 -5.00 -9.42
N TYR A 56 -3.62 -5.79 -9.90
CA TYR A 56 -2.86 -5.46 -11.11
C TYR A 56 -3.68 -5.54 -12.40
N GLU A 57 -4.73 -6.35 -12.44
CA GLU A 57 -5.66 -6.42 -13.57
C GLU A 57 -6.74 -5.33 -13.56
N ASN A 58 -7.15 -4.87 -12.37
CA ASN A 58 -8.39 -4.07 -12.22
C ASN A 58 -8.16 -2.64 -11.71
N THR A 59 -6.96 -2.30 -11.22
CA THR A 59 -6.61 -0.92 -10.91
C THR A 59 -5.69 -0.37 -12.00
N TYR A 60 -6.18 0.59 -12.77
CA TYR A 60 -5.36 1.34 -13.74
C TYR A 60 -5.08 2.73 -13.20
N SER A 61 -3.87 3.25 -13.46
CA SER A 61 -3.57 4.66 -13.21
C SER A 61 -4.40 5.52 -14.17
N ARG A 62 -5.53 6.04 -13.69
CA ARG A 62 -6.59 6.66 -14.50
C ARG A 62 -6.18 7.95 -15.22
N PHE A 63 -5.00 8.50 -14.97
CA PHE A 63 -4.69 9.87 -15.37
C PHE A 63 -3.35 10.09 -16.05
N GLY A 64 -2.66 9.05 -16.50
CA GLY A 64 -1.36 9.20 -17.18
C GLY A 64 -0.28 9.87 -16.31
N LYS A 65 -0.61 10.18 -15.06
CA LYS A 65 0.33 10.61 -14.04
C LYS A 65 1.04 9.38 -13.52
N GLN A 66 2.34 9.55 -13.39
CA GLN A 66 3.28 8.69 -12.69
C GLN A 66 2.99 8.56 -11.18
N GLU A 67 1.77 8.89 -10.74
CA GLU A 67 1.33 8.70 -9.37
C GLU A 67 1.01 7.21 -9.17
N GLU A 68 1.77 6.60 -8.27
CA GLU A 68 1.69 5.20 -7.88
C GLU A 68 0.27 4.88 -7.38
N GLU A 69 -0.35 3.83 -7.93
CA GLU A 69 -1.73 3.47 -7.59
C GLU A 69 -1.81 3.02 -6.12
N PRO A 70 -2.62 3.69 -5.27
CA PRO A 70 -2.58 3.48 -3.82
C PRO A 70 -2.84 2.03 -3.37
N MET A 71 -3.68 1.29 -4.08
CA MET A 71 -3.98 -0.10 -3.77
C MET A 71 -2.81 -1.02 -4.10
N ARG A 72 -2.21 -0.90 -5.30
CA ARG A 72 -0.97 -1.61 -5.67
C ARG A 72 0.11 -1.38 -4.62
N ARG A 73 0.37 -0.12 -4.25
CA ARG A 73 1.35 0.25 -3.24
C ARG A 73 1.09 -0.36 -1.86
N ALA A 74 -0.17 -0.42 -1.44
CA ALA A 74 -0.51 -1.03 -0.16
C ALA A 74 -0.16 -2.54 -0.13
N VAL A 75 -0.47 -3.23 -1.23
CA VAL A 75 -0.23 -4.67 -1.37
C VAL A 75 1.26 -4.97 -1.51
N THR A 76 1.99 -4.24 -2.35
CA THR A 76 3.43 -4.45 -2.57
C THR A 76 4.24 -4.20 -1.31
N ARG A 77 3.92 -3.14 -0.54
CA ARG A 77 4.58 -2.84 0.73
C ARG A 77 4.38 -3.95 1.75
N PHE A 78 3.15 -4.47 1.85
CA PHE A 78 2.86 -5.60 2.72
C PHE A 78 3.69 -6.84 2.32
N ILE A 79 3.74 -7.15 1.03
CA ILE A 79 4.51 -8.28 0.52
C ILE A 79 6.01 -8.08 0.77
N ALA A 80 6.57 -6.89 0.53
CA ALA A 80 7.97 -6.59 0.79
C ALA A 80 8.37 -6.78 2.27
N LEU A 81 7.45 -6.51 3.21
CA LEU A 81 7.67 -6.75 4.63
C LEU A 81 7.67 -8.25 4.97
N GLU A 82 6.78 -9.02 4.37
CA GLU A 82 6.53 -10.43 4.69
C GLU A 82 7.07 -11.42 3.63
N LEU A 83 7.92 -10.94 2.69
CA LEU A 83 8.30 -11.66 1.48
C LEU A 83 8.86 -13.06 1.76
N THR A 84 9.72 -13.17 2.77
CA THR A 84 10.35 -14.44 3.16
C THR A 84 9.33 -15.47 3.64
N LYS A 85 8.25 -15.04 4.29
CA LYS A 85 7.17 -15.93 4.74
C LYS A 85 6.23 -16.29 3.59
N LEU A 86 5.84 -15.28 2.81
CA LEU A 86 4.88 -15.43 1.72
C LEU A 86 5.44 -16.25 0.56
N ASN A 87 6.72 -16.11 0.23
CA ASN A 87 7.34 -16.79 -0.91
C ASN A 87 7.91 -18.19 -0.60
N SER A 88 7.52 -18.80 0.52
CA SER A 88 8.02 -20.12 0.94
C SER A 88 7.74 -21.24 -0.08
N LYS A 89 6.70 -21.09 -0.91
CA LYS A 89 6.31 -22.04 -1.96
C LYS A 89 6.62 -21.57 -3.39
N GLY A 90 7.16 -20.37 -3.56
CA GLY A 90 7.42 -19.79 -4.88
C GLY A 90 6.23 -19.06 -5.52
N ASP A 91 5.04 -19.05 -4.90
CA ASP A 91 3.84 -18.40 -5.45
C ASP A 91 4.05 -16.89 -5.74
N ILE A 92 4.84 -16.20 -4.92
CA ILE A 92 5.16 -14.78 -5.16
C ILE A 92 6.17 -14.65 -6.32
N SER A 93 7.10 -15.58 -6.47
CA SER A 93 8.01 -15.61 -7.63
C SER A 93 7.24 -15.77 -8.95
N GLU A 94 6.18 -16.57 -8.97
CA GLU A 94 5.31 -16.72 -10.14
C GLU A 94 4.60 -15.40 -10.51
N LEU A 95 4.10 -14.67 -9.50
CA LEU A 95 3.52 -13.35 -9.71
C LEU A 95 4.52 -12.34 -10.26
N ILE A 96 5.78 -12.37 -9.80
CA ILE A 96 6.86 -11.52 -10.33
C ILE A 96 7.07 -11.80 -11.81
N GLY A 97 7.06 -13.07 -12.22
CA GLY A 97 7.18 -13.47 -13.63
C GLY A 97 5.97 -13.09 -14.48
N THR A 98 4.77 -13.10 -13.89
CA THR A 98 3.50 -12.84 -14.59
C THR A 98 3.21 -11.35 -14.77
N TYR A 99 3.44 -10.55 -13.73
CA TYR A 99 3.07 -9.14 -13.70
C TYR A 99 4.33 -8.26 -13.60
N GLY A 100 4.83 -7.78 -14.74
CA GLY A 100 6.05 -6.96 -14.79
C GLY A 100 5.97 -5.65 -13.99
N ASP A 101 4.79 -5.03 -13.93
CA ASP A 101 4.56 -3.85 -13.07
C ASP A 101 4.65 -4.21 -11.58
N PHE A 102 4.14 -5.38 -11.19
CA PHE A 102 4.27 -5.87 -9.82
C PHE A 102 5.73 -6.10 -9.43
N ALA A 103 6.52 -6.70 -10.33
CA ALA A 103 7.96 -6.86 -10.12
C ALA A 103 8.65 -5.51 -9.88
N ARG A 104 8.29 -4.48 -10.65
CA ARG A 104 8.84 -3.13 -10.54
C ARG A 104 8.48 -2.47 -9.20
N ASP A 105 7.21 -2.49 -8.84
CA ASP A 105 6.72 -1.87 -7.59
C ASP A 105 7.31 -2.59 -6.37
N LEU A 106 7.35 -3.93 -6.39
CA LEU A 106 7.94 -4.73 -5.32
C LEU A 106 9.44 -4.46 -5.17
N LEU A 107 10.19 -4.35 -6.27
CA LEU A 107 11.62 -4.02 -6.22
C LEU A 107 11.85 -2.63 -5.63
N SER A 108 11.03 -1.63 -6.01
CA SER A 108 11.09 -0.29 -5.42
C SER A 108 10.90 -0.33 -3.90
N ASP A 109 9.90 -1.07 -3.43
CA ASP A 109 9.63 -1.24 -2.00
C ASP A 109 10.74 -1.99 -1.25
N LEU A 110 11.35 -3.00 -1.88
CA LEU A 110 12.48 -3.75 -1.31
C LEU A 110 13.75 -2.89 -1.20
N THR A 111 14.08 -2.11 -2.24
CA THR A 111 15.24 -1.20 -2.21
C THR A 111 15.08 -0.17 -1.12
N ARG A 112 13.89 0.43 -0.98
CA ARG A 112 13.60 1.40 0.09
C ARG A 112 13.75 0.77 1.49
N LYS A 113 13.38 -0.50 1.66
CA LYS A 113 13.57 -1.23 2.92
C LYS A 113 15.06 -1.37 3.29
N ILE A 114 15.93 -1.55 2.29
CA ILE A 114 17.37 -1.69 2.49
C ILE A 114 18.01 -0.33 2.83
N GLU A 115 17.60 0.75 2.17
CA GLU A 115 18.08 2.11 2.46
C GLU A 115 17.76 2.57 3.89
N VAL A 116 16.56 2.23 4.39
CA VAL A 116 16.16 2.50 5.79
C VAL A 116 16.87 1.58 6.80
N GLY A 117 17.41 0.44 6.35
CA GLY A 117 18.14 -0.52 7.19
C GLY A 117 19.47 -0.02 7.76
N GLY A 118 19.95 1.16 7.36
CA GLY A 118 21.14 1.82 7.91
C GLY A 118 20.91 2.63 9.20
N GLY A 119 19.66 2.81 9.64
CA GLY A 119 19.36 3.56 10.87
C GLY A 119 17.97 3.25 11.42
N ILE A 120 17.92 2.82 12.69
CA ILE A 120 16.75 2.69 13.59
C ILE A 120 15.47 2.14 12.93
N GLN A 121 15.13 0.88 13.21
CA GLN A 121 13.87 0.26 12.82
C GLN A 121 12.65 0.98 13.43
N HIS A 122 12.06 1.90 12.68
CA HIS A 122 10.69 2.32 12.91
C HIS A 122 9.75 1.42 12.09
N LYS A 123 8.83 0.73 12.77
CA LYS A 123 7.78 -0.08 12.15
C LYS A 123 6.74 0.83 11.47
N TYR A 124 7.03 1.27 10.25
CA TYR A 124 6.05 1.96 9.42
C TYR A 124 5.35 0.96 8.49
N LEU A 125 4.10 0.64 8.78
CA LEU A 125 3.17 0.13 7.76
C LEU A 125 2.52 1.35 7.12
N ALA A 126 2.89 1.62 5.87
CA ALA A 126 2.25 2.62 5.01
C ALA A 126 2.46 4.11 5.38
N GLY A 127 3.56 4.49 6.05
CA GLY A 127 3.85 5.91 6.32
C GLY A 127 2.89 6.57 7.32
N ILE A 128 2.17 5.76 8.10
CA ILE A 128 1.37 6.21 9.24
C ILE A 128 2.17 5.92 10.51
N GLU A 129 2.50 6.97 11.25
CA GLU A 129 3.10 6.86 12.58
C GLU A 129 2.03 6.46 13.59
N ILE A 130 2.03 5.21 14.05
CA ILE A 130 1.11 4.74 15.08
C ILE A 130 1.83 4.85 16.43
N HIS A 131 1.45 5.86 17.21
CA HIS A 131 1.96 6.08 18.56
C HIS A 131 1.45 4.97 19.50
N THR A 132 2.35 4.12 19.99
CA THR A 132 2.05 3.15 21.04
C THR A 132 2.34 3.75 22.42
N GLY A 133 1.29 4.18 23.13
CA GLY A 133 1.27 4.25 24.61
C GLY A 133 2.09 5.35 25.32
N VAL A 134 1.35 6.30 25.88
CA VAL A 134 1.64 7.16 27.06
C VAL A 134 2.96 7.94 27.07
N THR A 135 2.99 9.09 26.41
CA THR A 135 2.89 10.47 26.95
C THR A 135 3.25 11.40 25.80
N GLN A 136 2.35 12.29 25.39
CA GLN A 136 2.57 13.21 24.28
C GLN A 136 3.53 14.32 24.73
N PRO A 137 4.73 14.50 24.12
CA PRO A 137 5.52 15.70 24.37
C PRO A 137 4.81 16.91 23.76
N SER A 138 4.75 18.01 24.50
CA SER A 138 3.92 19.19 24.24
C SER A 138 4.25 20.02 22.99
N ASN A 139 5.18 19.57 22.14
CA ASN A 139 5.76 20.42 21.08
C ASN A 139 5.78 19.79 19.67
N CYS A 140 4.87 18.88 19.32
CA CYS A 140 4.74 18.43 17.94
C CYS A 140 3.63 19.20 17.22
N ILE A 141 4.04 20.16 16.39
CA ILE A 141 3.18 20.84 15.41
C ILE A 141 2.67 19.79 14.43
N GLN A 142 1.35 19.71 14.29
CA GLN A 142 0.68 18.82 13.35
C GLN A 142 0.55 19.52 12.00
N GLU A 143 1.47 19.29 11.07
CA GLU A 143 1.29 19.66 9.67
C GLU A 143 0.92 18.41 8.85
N TYR A 144 -0.38 18.17 8.70
CA TYR A 144 -0.90 17.32 7.62
C TYR A 144 -1.36 18.23 6.47
N LEU A 145 -0.47 18.50 5.53
CA LEU A 145 -0.80 19.09 4.24
C LEU A 145 -0.68 18.03 3.15
N TRP A 146 -1.72 17.19 3.04
CA TRP A 146 -1.95 16.42 1.82
C TRP A 146 -2.94 17.20 0.94
N GLY A 147 -2.39 17.90 -0.06
CA GLY A 147 -3.15 18.54 -1.11
C GLY A 147 -3.06 20.07 -1.11
N SER A 148 -2.07 20.59 -1.83
CA SER A 148 -2.17 21.90 -2.48
C SER A 148 -1.15 21.96 -3.62
N SER A 149 -1.60 21.62 -4.83
CA SER A 149 -1.03 22.23 -6.03
C SER A 149 -1.72 23.58 -6.18
N ASN A 150 -0.96 24.66 -6.03
CA ASN A 150 -1.29 25.93 -6.69
C ASN A 150 0.01 26.62 -7.08
N ILE A 151 0.47 26.30 -8.29
CA ILE A 151 1.29 27.19 -9.09
C ILE A 151 0.33 27.93 -10.01
N ASN A 152 0.22 29.24 -9.81
CA ASN A 152 -0.05 30.30 -10.81
C ASN A 152 0.13 31.64 -10.07
N SER A 153 1.31 32.26 -10.13
CA SER A 153 1.70 33.28 -11.11
C SER A 153 0.90 34.60 -11.02
N ARG A 154 1.54 35.60 -10.38
CA ARG A 154 1.80 36.96 -10.89
C ARG A 154 0.63 37.80 -11.45
N THR A 155 0.29 38.88 -10.72
CA THR A 155 0.09 40.30 -11.13
C THR A 155 -0.33 41.05 -9.86
N GLY A 156 0.26 42.15 -9.40
CA GLY A 156 0.77 43.30 -10.13
C GLY A 156 -0.24 44.45 -10.01
N ALA A 157 -0.10 45.28 -8.98
CA ALA A 157 -0.40 46.73 -8.90
C ALA A 157 -0.07 47.23 -7.49
#